data_AF-A0A9E2NYQ6-F1
#
_entry.id   AF-A0A9E2NYQ6-F1
#
_cell.length_a   1.000
_cell.length_b   1.000
_cell.length_c   1.000
_cell.angle_alpha   90.00
_cell.angle_beta   90.00
_cell.angle_gamma   90.00
#
_symmetry.space_group_name_H-M   'P 1'
#
loop_
_entity.id
_entity.type
_entity.pdbx_description
1 polymer ?
#
loop_
_entity_poly.entity_id
_entity_poly.type
_entity_poly.pdbx_seq_one_letter_code
_entity_poly.pdbx_strand_id
1 'polypeptide(L)'
;MEAVTVCSGCGKTVSKDYFYCPWCGISLTKGYSLTDFDEVFSKLEKLQRCEKIKYIEKLKAELSQIEKDLDDFTFTLECKDE
;
A
#
# COMPACT_ATOMS: atom_id res chain seq x y z
N MET A 1 33.68 -25.77 -2.13
CA MET A 1 32.65 -26.61 -1.49
C MET A 1 31.54 -25.66 -1.07
N GLU A 2 30.37 -25.75 -1.71
CA GLU A 2 29.25 -24.84 -1.43
C GLU A 2 28.67 -25.17 -0.05
N ALA A 3 28.45 -24.15 0.78
CA ALA A 3 27.93 -24.35 2.12
C ALA A 3 26.41 -24.51 2.05
N VAL A 4 25.91 -25.70 2.37
CA VAL A 4 24.47 -26.02 2.32
C VAL A 4 23.90 -26.26 3.72
N THR A 5 22.58 -26.10 3.85
CA THR A 5 21.82 -26.39 5.06
C THR A 5 20.52 -27.11 4.71
N VAL A 6 19.93 -27.82 5.67
CA VAL A 6 18.62 -28.46 5.49
C VAL A 6 17.54 -27.58 6.10
N CYS A 7 16.50 -27.30 5.32
CA CYS A 7 15.35 -26.54 5.77
C CYS A 7 14.55 -27.33 6.82
N SER A 8 14.33 -26.74 8.00
CA SER A 8 13.52 -27.35 9.07
C SER A 8 12.02 -27.41 8.76
N GLY A 9 11.52 -26.58 7.84
CA GLY A 9 10.09 -26.55 7.48
C GLY A 9 9.69 -27.60 6.44
N CYS A 10 10.52 -27.83 5.41
CA CYS A 10 10.18 -28.73 4.29
C CYS A 10 11.20 -29.85 4.04
N GLY A 11 12.30 -29.90 4.80
CA GLY A 11 13.32 -30.94 4.70
C GLY A 11 14.24 -30.88 3.48
N LYS A 12 14.07 -29.89 2.59
CA LYS A 12 14.91 -29.74 1.39
C LYS A 12 16.25 -29.09 1.73
N THR A 13 17.29 -29.48 1.00
CA THR A 13 18.62 -28.86 1.05
C THR A 13 18.60 -27.51 0.33
N VAL A 14 19.17 -26.48 0.95
CA VAL A 14 19.23 -25.11 0.45
C VAL A 14 20.65 -24.57 0.63
N SER A 15 21.13 -23.73 -0.29
CA SER A 15 22.38 -22.97 -0.07
C SER A 15 22.24 -22.07 1.16
N LYS A 16 23.31 -21.92 1.94
CA LYS A 16 23.36 -21.01 3.09
C LYS A 16 23.29 -19.53 2.70
N ASP A 17 23.39 -19.21 1.40
CA ASP A 17 23.25 -17.84 0.90
C ASP A 17 21.79 -17.34 0.93
N TYR A 18 20.83 -18.23 1.13
CA TYR A 18 19.41 -17.88 1.22
C TYR A 18 18.99 -17.54 2.66
N PHE A 19 18.37 -16.37 2.84
CA PHE A 19 17.70 -15.98 4.09
C PHE A 19 16.40 -16.75 4.34
N TYR A 20 15.71 -17.18 3.28
CA TYR A 20 14.46 -17.91 3.33
C TYR A 20 14.51 -19.14 2.42
N CYS A 21 13.82 -20.22 2.80
CA CYS A 21 13.71 -21.42 1.99
C CYS A 21 12.95 -21.12 0.69
N PRO A 22 13.55 -21.32 -0.51
CA PRO A 22 12.87 -21.07 -1.78
C PRO A 22 11.64 -21.95 -2.02
N TRP A 23 11.51 -23.05 -1.28
CA TRP A 23 10.46 -24.04 -1.47
C TRP A 23 9.24 -23.82 -0.59
N CYS A 24 9.43 -23.32 0.63
CA CYS A 24 8.37 -23.21 1.62
C CYS A 24 8.31 -21.86 2.34
N GLY A 25 9.24 -20.94 2.03
CA GLY A 25 9.26 -19.58 2.58
C GLY A 25 9.73 -19.44 4.02
N ILE A 26 10.04 -20.52 4.74
CA ILE A 26 10.49 -20.43 6.14
C ILE A 26 11.88 -19.77 6.24
N SER A 27 12.09 -18.95 7.26
CA SER A 27 13.40 -18.32 7.51
C SER A 27 14.46 -19.39 7.81
N LEU A 28 15.60 -19.29 7.12
CA LEU A 28 16.78 -20.13 7.32
C LEU A 28 17.80 -19.48 8.25
N THR A 29 17.68 -18.17 8.47
CA THR A 29 18.52 -17.38 9.38
C THR A 29 17.86 -17.18 10.73
N LYS A 30 18.51 -17.65 11.80
CA LYS A 30 18.20 -17.27 13.18
C LYS A 30 18.71 -15.85 13.43
N GLY A 31 17.99 -14.81 13.00
CA GLY A 31 18.41 -13.44 13.32
C GLY A 31 17.76 -12.28 12.58
N TYR A 32 16.95 -12.51 11.56
CA TYR A 32 16.18 -11.42 10.95
C TYR A 32 14.76 -11.44 11.50
N SER A 33 14.42 -10.38 12.23
CA SER A 33 13.06 -10.17 12.70
C SER A 33 12.29 -9.47 11.59
N LEU A 34 11.03 -9.84 11.37
CA LEU A 34 10.15 -9.10 10.46
C LEU A 34 10.01 -7.62 10.88
N THR A 35 10.28 -7.32 12.16
CA THR A 35 10.32 -5.95 12.69
C THR A 35 11.42 -5.08 12.08
N ASP A 36 12.46 -5.67 11.49
CA ASP A 36 13.57 -4.91 10.90
C ASP A 36 13.13 -4.16 9.63
N PHE A 37 12.00 -4.54 9.04
CA PHE A 37 11.41 -3.87 7.88
C PHE A 37 10.30 -2.88 8.25
N ASP A 38 9.88 -2.81 9.52
CA ASP A 38 8.78 -1.95 9.96
C ASP A 38 9.06 -0.48 9.68
N GLU A 39 10.31 -0.03 9.82
CA GLU A 39 10.70 1.35 9.53
C GLU A 39 10.59 1.67 8.03
N VAL A 40 10.99 0.72 7.18
CA VAL A 40 10.90 0.85 5.71
C VAL A 40 9.45 0.87 5.27
N PHE A 41 8.63 -0.07 5.77
CA PHE A 41 7.20 -0.11 5.48
C PHE A 41 6.48 1.14 5.99
N SER A 42 6.80 1.60 7.20
CA SER A 42 6.24 2.84 7.77
C SER A 42 6.57 4.07 6.93
N LYS A 43 7.79 4.13 6.36
CA LYS A 43 8.19 5.23 5.49
C LYS A 43 7.44 5.20 4.15
N LEU A 44 7.28 4.01 3.57
CA LEU A 44 6.50 3.81 2.33
C LEU A 44 5.03 4.17 2.52
N GLU A 45 4.41 3.74 3.62
CA GLU A 45 3.02 4.08 3.95
C GLU A 45 2.81 5.59 4.10
N LYS A 46 3.75 6.29 4.75
CA LYS A 46 3.69 7.75 4.89
C LYS A 46 3.70 8.46 3.55
N LEU A 47 4.59 8.05 2.63
CA LEU A 47 4.66 8.63 1.28
C LEU A 47 3.36 8.42 0.51
N GLN A 48 2.82 7.21 0.50
CA GLN A 48 1.55 6.91 -0.16
C GLN A 48 0.37 7.68 0.45
N ARG A 49 0.35 7.87 1.77
CA ARG A 49 -0.73 8.56 2.48
C ARG A 49 -0.83 10.03 2.07
N CYS A 50 0.29 10.74 1.91
CA CYS A 50 0.29 12.15 1.53
C CYS A 50 -0.29 12.40 0.13
N GLU A 51 0.04 11.57 -0.86
CA GLU A 51 -0.49 11.71 -2.22
C GLU A 51 -2.00 11.42 -2.27
N LYS A 52 -2.44 10.37 -1.56
CA LYS A 52 -3.86 10.01 -1.52
C LYS A 52 -4.71 11.07 -0.82
N ILE A 53 -4.23 11.67 0.27
CA ILE A 53 -4.95 12.75 0.95
C ILE A 53 -5.16 13.94 0.02
N LYS A 54 -4.12 14.38 -0.69
CA LYS A 54 -4.22 15.49 -1.66
C LYS A 54 -5.21 15.19 -2.76
N TYR A 55 -5.23 13.95 -3.27
CA TYR A 55 -6.17 13.53 -4.29
C TYR A 55 -7.62 13.55 -3.77
N ILE A 56 -7.85 13.06 -2.55
CA ILE A 56 -9.18 13.10 -1.91
C ILE A 56 -9.66 14.54 -1.71
N GLU A 57 -8.79 15.43 -1.24
CA GLU A 57 -9.12 16.85 -1.08
C GLU A 57 -9.48 17.51 -2.40
N LYS A 58 -8.75 17.19 -3.48
CA LYS A 58 -9.07 17.65 -4.83
C LYS A 58 -10.45 17.17 -5.28
N LEU A 59 -10.73 15.87 -5.17
CA LEU A 59 -12.04 15.30 -5.54
C LEU A 59 -13.18 15.93 -4.73
N LYS A 60 -12.96 16.20 -3.44
CA LYS A 60 -13.94 16.88 -2.59
C LYS A 60 -14.26 18.29 -3.11
N ALA A 61 -13.24 19.05 -3.51
CA ALA A 61 -13.44 20.38 -4.06
C ALA A 61 -14.21 20.34 -5.40
N GLU A 62 -13.90 19.38 -6.27
CA GLU A 62 -14.62 19.17 -7.53
C GLU A 62 -16.09 18.81 -7.29
N LEU A 63 -16.39 17.90 -6.36
CA LEU A 63 -17.76 17.56 -6.00
C LEU A 63 -18.53 18.77 -5.46
N SER A 64 -17.94 19.55 -4.57
CA SER A 64 -18.57 20.76 -4.05
C SER A 64 -18.79 21.84 -5.11
N GLN A 65 -17.99 21.86 -6.17
CA GLN A 65 -18.25 22.76 -7.30
C GLN A 65 -19.43 22.27 -8.13
N ILE A 66 -19.48 20.96 -8.43
CA ILE A 66 -20.59 20.35 -9.16
C ILE A 66 -21.92 20.56 -8.42
N GLU A 67 -21.93 20.40 -7.10
CA GLU A 67 -23.13 20.65 -6.27
C GLU A 67 -23.65 22.09 -6.46
N LYS A 68 -22.75 23.08 -6.41
CA LYS A 68 -23.13 24.48 -6.63
C LYS A 68 -23.65 24.73 -8.05
N ASP A 69 -22.98 24.18 -9.05
CA ASP A 69 -23.39 24.36 -10.45
C ASP A 69 -24.79 23.78 -10.70
N LEU A 70 -25.12 22.67 -10.03
CA LEU A 70 -26.46 22.07 -10.07
C LEU A 70 -27.51 22.92 -9.34
N ASP A 71 -27.16 23.49 -8.18
CA ASP A 71 -28.04 24.41 -7.47
C ASP A 71 -28.35 25.64 -8.33
N ASP A 72 -27.31 26.28 -8.91
CA ASP A 72 -27.44 27.45 -9.79
C ASP A 72 -28.29 27.15 -11.04
N PHE A 73 -28.13 25.95 -11.62
CA PHE A 73 -28.95 25.50 -12.75
C PHE A 73 -30.42 25.32 -12.33
N THR A 74 -30.68 24.81 -11.13
CA THR A 74 -32.04 24.63 -10.62
C THR A 74 -32.71 25.99 -10.39
N PHE A 75 -32.01 26.95 -9.77
CA PHE A 75 -32.51 28.31 -9.58
C PHE A 75 -32.83 29.04 -10.90
N THR A 76 -32.05 28.79 -11.97
CA THR A 76 -32.30 29.41 -13.27
C THR A 76 -33.46 28.79 -14.05
N LEU A 77 -33.85 27.55 -13.75
CA LEU A 77 -35.05 26.94 -14.29
C LEU A 77 -36.32 27.41 -13.57
N GLU A 78 -36.26 27.56 -12.25
CA GLU A 78 -37.39 28.07 -11.46
C GLU A 78 -37.80 29.51 -11.84
N CYS A 79 -36.88 30.34 -12.32
CA CYS A 79 -37.17 31.70 -12.80
C CYS A 79 -37.73 31.80 -14.23
N LYS A 80 -37.85 30.70 -14.99
CA LYS A 80 -38.36 30.72 -16.38
C LYS A 80 -39.84 30.36 -16.52
N ASP A 81 -40.49 29.99 -15.41
CA ASP A 81 -41.89 29.58 -15.37
C ASP A 81 -42.85 30.70 -14.87
N GLU A 82 -42.36 31.93 -14.67
CA GLU A 82 -43.16 33.17 -14.46
C GLU A 82 -43.17 34.07 -15.72
#